data_AF-A0A2D9XRJ9-F1
#
_entry.id   AF-A0A2D9XRJ9-F1
#
_cell.length_a   1.000
_cell.length_b   1.000
_cell.length_c   1.000
_cell.angle_alpha   90.00
_cell.angle_beta   90.00
_cell.angle_gamma   90.00
#
_symmetry.space_group_name_H-M   'P 1'
#
loop_
_entity.id
_entity.type
_entity.pdbx_description
1 polymer ?
#
loop_
_entity_poly.entity_id
_entity_poly.type
_entity_poly.pdbx_seq_one_letter_code
_entity_poly.pdbx_strand_id
1 'polypeptide(L)'
;MNRVLIAILSIAFFLSFSSPTLASGWCKADSEPQLVFAPYEDDVTIDNSRSFVDLSRVKSDTRNPYGRNSIVHTFGLAHREFRLEQKTELKILTNPNTRQTCLWYGTIDVRIYSKPVIYIAKEFEPGTCHYQEVLRHEMEHITVDREVTNKYLGILATRLRQKLGSETAYGPIRLSQQNSSVQKLQRRIESIVREVSANMKAERDARQSKIDSLGSYERSSRFMAETCDRRNPDIAQKRDAILRRYMR
;
A
#
# COMPACT_ATOMS: atom_id res chain seq x y z
N MET A 1 -78.78 -48.46 -39.95
CA MET A 1 -77.37 -48.66 -40.35
C MET A 1 -76.64 -47.32 -40.28
N ASN A 2 -75.67 -47.26 -39.38
CA ASN A 2 -74.58 -46.29 -39.14
C ASN A 2 -74.80 -44.78 -39.35
N ARG A 3 -75.01 -44.07 -38.23
CA ARG A 3 -74.62 -42.67 -38.06
C ARG A 3 -73.39 -42.62 -37.14
N VAL A 4 -72.27 -42.16 -37.67
CA VAL A 4 -71.02 -41.94 -36.93
C VAL A 4 -71.08 -40.56 -36.28
N LEU A 5 -71.06 -40.51 -34.95
CA LEU A 5 -70.85 -39.28 -34.18
C LEU A 5 -69.33 -39.01 -34.12
N ILE A 6 -68.90 -37.87 -34.67
CA ILE A 6 -67.54 -37.35 -34.49
C ILE A 6 -67.58 -36.38 -33.31
N ALA A 7 -67.02 -36.78 -32.17
CA ALA A 7 -66.79 -35.91 -31.03
C ALA A 7 -65.44 -35.18 -31.23
N ILE A 8 -65.49 -33.86 -31.43
CA ILE A 8 -64.31 -33.00 -31.50
C ILE A 8 -63.90 -32.67 -30.06
N LEU A 9 -62.82 -33.29 -29.57
CA LEU A 9 -62.21 -33.00 -28.28
C LEU A 9 -61.29 -31.78 -28.43
N SER A 10 -61.76 -30.60 -28.00
CA SER A 10 -60.93 -29.39 -27.95
C SER A 10 -59.98 -29.45 -26.76
N ILE A 11 -58.72 -29.81 -27.00
CA ILE A 11 -57.63 -29.71 -26.02
C ILE A 11 -57.23 -28.23 -25.91
N ALA A 12 -57.64 -27.57 -24.82
CA ALA A 12 -57.19 -26.23 -24.47
C ALA A 12 -55.74 -26.31 -23.96
N PHE A 13 -54.78 -25.98 -24.84
CA PHE A 13 -53.36 -25.88 -24.49
C PHE A 13 -53.13 -24.57 -23.70
N PHE A 14 -53.08 -24.67 -22.36
CA PHE A 14 -52.72 -23.56 -21.49
C PHE A 14 -51.24 -23.19 -21.70
N LEU A 15 -50.98 -22.24 -22.59
CA LEU A 15 -49.69 -21.55 -22.71
C LEU A 15 -49.43 -20.77 -21.43
N SER A 16 -48.65 -21.36 -20.54
CA SER A 16 -48.13 -20.69 -19.35
C SER A 16 -47.10 -19.66 -19.80
N PHE A 17 -47.52 -18.41 -19.98
CA PHE A 17 -46.63 -17.28 -20.18
C PHE A 17 -45.86 -17.03 -18.88
N SER A 18 -44.64 -17.58 -18.80
CA SER A 18 -43.64 -17.18 -17.81
C SER A 18 -43.37 -15.69 -18.00
N SER A 19 -43.95 -14.85 -17.13
CA SER A 19 -43.66 -13.43 -17.15
C SER A 19 -42.16 -13.24 -16.86
N PRO A 20 -41.43 -12.45 -17.67
CA PRO A 20 -40.07 -12.11 -17.34
C PRO A 20 -40.09 -11.41 -15.99
N THR A 21 -39.30 -11.92 -15.05
CA THR A 21 -39.06 -11.25 -13.77
C THR A 21 -38.52 -9.86 -14.09
N LEU A 22 -39.34 -8.84 -13.87
CA LEU A 22 -38.92 -7.44 -14.00
C LEU A 22 -37.71 -7.25 -13.08
N ALA A 23 -36.52 -7.12 -13.69
CA ALA A 23 -35.37 -6.55 -13.02
C ALA A 23 -35.83 -5.20 -12.46
N SER A 24 -35.89 -5.08 -11.13
CA SER A 24 -36.59 -3.98 -10.50
C SER A 24 -35.87 -2.67 -10.79
N GLY A 25 -36.47 -1.81 -11.62
CA GLY A 25 -35.84 -0.56 -12.10
C GLY A 25 -35.49 0.46 -11.01
N TRP A 26 -35.87 0.23 -9.75
CA TRP A 26 -35.59 1.09 -8.60
C TRP A 26 -34.20 0.86 -7.99
N CYS A 27 -33.59 -0.32 -8.16
CA CYS A 27 -32.26 -0.61 -7.65
C CYS A 27 -31.21 -0.14 -8.66
N LYS A 28 -30.88 1.14 -8.60
CA LYS A 28 -29.89 1.80 -9.45
C LYS A 28 -29.05 2.73 -8.59
N ALA A 29 -27.76 2.80 -8.89
CA ALA A 29 -26.87 3.79 -8.28
C ALA A 29 -27.30 5.19 -8.72
N ASP A 30 -27.24 6.14 -7.79
CA ASP A 30 -27.47 7.56 -8.06
C ASP A 30 -26.22 8.28 -8.59
N SER A 31 -25.04 7.73 -8.33
CA SER A 31 -23.75 8.29 -8.75
C SER A 31 -22.68 7.20 -8.86
N GLU A 32 -21.63 7.47 -9.61
CA GLU A 32 -20.38 6.70 -9.53
C GLU A 32 -19.72 6.89 -8.16
N PRO A 33 -18.94 5.90 -7.68
CA PRO A 33 -18.21 6.04 -6.44
C PRO A 33 -17.09 7.08 -6.55
N GLN A 34 -16.98 7.94 -5.54
CA GLN A 34 -15.84 8.83 -5.37
C GLN A 34 -14.64 8.03 -4.87
N LEU A 35 -13.52 8.12 -5.57
CA LEU A 35 -12.28 7.45 -5.18
C LEU A 35 -11.24 8.49 -4.74
N VAL A 36 -10.80 8.41 -3.50
CA VAL A 36 -9.82 9.32 -2.90
C VAL A 36 -8.54 8.53 -2.61
N PHE A 37 -7.42 8.99 -3.20
CA PHE A 37 -6.10 8.41 -3.01
C PHE A 37 -5.12 9.54 -2.74
N ALA A 38 -4.48 9.51 -1.58
CA ALA A 38 -3.48 10.53 -1.23
C ALA A 38 -2.35 9.93 -0.39
N PRO A 39 -1.08 10.19 -0.77
CA PRO A 39 0.03 10.03 0.16
C PRO A 39 0.01 11.20 1.16
N TYR A 40 0.28 10.91 2.42
CA TYR A 40 0.54 11.89 3.46
C TYR A 40 1.92 11.59 4.03
N GLU A 41 2.84 12.52 3.88
CA GLU A 41 4.18 12.37 4.42
C GLU A 41 4.47 13.58 5.32
N ASP A 42 4.88 13.31 6.55
CA ASP A 42 5.43 14.33 7.45
C ASP A 42 6.80 14.79 6.93
N ASP A 43 7.25 15.98 7.32
CA ASP A 43 8.58 16.45 6.98
C ASP A 43 9.67 15.47 7.46
N VAL A 44 10.69 15.27 6.63
CA VAL A 44 11.85 14.43 6.98
C VAL A 44 12.57 15.06 8.17
N THR A 45 12.59 14.33 9.28
CA THR A 45 13.33 14.75 10.48
C THR A 45 14.72 14.12 10.45
N ILE A 46 15.75 14.90 10.75
CA ILE A 46 17.12 14.40 10.92
C ILE A 46 17.44 14.35 12.41
N ASP A 47 17.90 13.20 12.90
CA ASP A 47 18.24 12.95 14.30
C ASP A 47 19.72 12.55 14.44
N ASN A 48 20.48 13.36 15.19
CA ASN A 48 21.91 13.18 15.46
C ASN A 48 22.21 12.73 16.90
N SER A 49 21.23 12.18 17.62
CA SER A 49 21.40 11.80 19.03
C SER A 49 22.14 10.47 19.22
N ARG A 50 22.19 9.62 18.19
CA ARG A 50 22.69 8.24 18.27
C ARG A 50 24.14 8.13 17.81
N SER A 51 24.93 7.29 18.47
CA SER A 51 26.29 6.96 17.98
C SER A 51 26.22 5.95 16.85
N PHE A 52 27.29 5.84 16.05
CA PHE A 52 27.37 4.77 15.05
C PHE A 52 27.28 3.36 15.66
N VAL A 53 27.72 3.18 16.92
CA VAL A 53 27.61 1.90 17.64
C VAL A 53 26.13 1.59 17.91
N ASP A 54 25.35 2.59 18.33
CA ASP A 54 23.92 2.43 18.56
C ASP A 54 23.19 2.11 17.25
N LEU A 55 23.52 2.82 16.17
CA LEU A 55 22.94 2.61 14.84
C LEU A 55 23.27 1.21 14.29
N SER A 56 24.51 0.75 14.45
CA SER A 56 24.95 -0.57 13.98
C SER A 56 24.29 -1.74 14.74
N ARG A 57 23.64 -1.49 15.88
CA ARG A 57 22.86 -2.49 16.63
C ARG A 57 21.41 -2.58 16.17
N VAL A 58 20.91 -1.57 15.46
CA VAL A 58 19.53 -1.57 14.95
C VAL A 58 19.45 -2.54 13.79
N LYS A 59 18.46 -3.44 13.80
CA LYS A 59 18.14 -4.25 12.63
C LYS A 59 17.61 -3.33 11.54
N SER A 60 18.36 -3.20 10.45
CA SER A 60 17.86 -2.52 9.25
C SER A 60 16.73 -3.32 8.60
N ASP A 61 15.81 -2.61 7.93
CA ASP A 61 14.74 -3.20 7.13
C ASP A 61 15.27 -3.84 5.81
N THR A 62 16.55 -3.67 5.51
CA THR A 62 17.23 -4.22 4.33
C THR A 62 18.11 -5.42 4.68
N ARG A 63 18.32 -6.31 3.70
CA ARG A 63 19.23 -7.45 3.86
C ARG A 63 20.67 -6.94 3.87
N ASN A 64 21.42 -7.35 4.89
CA ASN A 64 22.86 -7.09 4.97
C ASN A 64 23.60 -7.64 3.73
N PRO A 65 24.29 -6.79 2.95
CA PRO A 65 24.93 -7.20 1.70
C PRO A 65 26.20 -8.04 1.89
N TYR A 66 26.78 -8.06 3.08
CA TYR A 66 27.97 -8.86 3.40
C TYR A 66 27.61 -10.24 3.99
N GLY A 67 26.32 -10.60 4.06
CA GLY A 67 25.83 -11.89 4.56
C GLY A 67 25.21 -11.81 5.96
N ARG A 68 24.56 -12.91 6.39
CA ARG A 68 23.75 -12.96 7.63
C ARG A 68 24.55 -12.73 8.93
N ASN A 69 25.87 -12.90 8.91
CA ASN A 69 26.74 -12.84 10.09
C ASN A 69 27.84 -11.76 10.01
N SER A 70 27.81 -10.90 9.00
CA SER A 70 28.82 -9.86 8.82
C SER A 70 28.39 -8.58 9.54
N ILE A 71 29.24 -8.00 10.39
CA ILE A 71 28.93 -6.71 11.02
C ILE A 71 29.16 -5.63 9.97
N VAL A 72 28.09 -5.04 9.45
CA VAL A 72 28.17 -3.83 8.62
C VAL A 72 27.95 -2.66 9.56
N HIS A 73 28.96 -1.80 9.65
CA HIS A 73 28.83 -0.58 10.43
C HIS A 73 27.98 0.41 9.64
N THR A 74 26.83 0.77 10.19
CA THR A 74 25.95 1.78 9.60
C THR A 74 26.23 3.12 10.27
N PHE A 75 26.53 4.13 9.44
CA PHE A 75 26.73 5.50 9.91
C PHE A 75 25.45 6.34 9.81
N GLY A 76 24.43 5.81 9.16
CA GLY A 76 23.09 6.38 9.08
C GLY A 76 22.02 5.30 9.09
N LEU A 77 20.76 5.72 9.24
CA LEU A 77 19.59 4.87 9.11
C LEU A 77 18.36 5.70 8.74
N ALA A 78 17.79 5.43 7.56
CA ALA A 78 16.46 5.88 7.18
C ALA A 78 15.38 4.99 7.82
N HIS A 79 14.81 5.44 8.93
CA HIS A 79 13.68 4.80 9.60
C HIS A 79 12.34 5.38 9.15
N ARG A 80 11.37 4.51 8.88
CA ARG A 80 10.08 4.91 8.30
C ARG A 80 8.94 4.11 8.90
N GLU A 81 7.95 4.82 9.43
CA GLU A 81 6.69 4.23 9.83
C GLU A 81 5.64 4.46 8.74
N PHE A 82 5.09 3.37 8.19
CA PHE A 82 3.99 3.43 7.23
C PHE A 82 2.68 3.00 7.88
N ARG A 83 1.64 3.79 7.68
CA ARG A 83 0.28 3.48 8.12
C ARG A 83 -0.68 3.60 6.96
N LEU A 84 -1.35 2.49 6.64
CA LEU A 84 -2.39 2.44 5.62
C LEU A 84 -3.75 2.58 6.29
N GLU A 85 -4.51 3.58 5.89
CA GLU A 85 -5.92 3.72 6.25
C GLU A 85 -6.79 3.46 5.03
N GLN A 86 -7.85 2.68 5.21
CA GLN A 86 -8.89 2.50 4.21
C GLN A 86 -10.26 2.70 4.85
N LYS A 87 -11.09 3.50 4.19
CA LYS A 87 -12.49 3.72 4.54
C LYS A 87 -13.35 3.49 3.32
N THR A 88 -14.45 2.75 3.50
CA THR A 88 -15.41 2.47 2.43
C THR A 88 -16.79 2.78 2.93
N GLU A 89 -17.42 3.74 2.27
CA GLU A 89 -18.79 4.15 2.47
C GLU A 89 -19.68 3.47 1.43
N LEU A 90 -20.79 2.90 1.88
CA LEU A 90 -21.82 2.34 1.02
C LEU A 90 -23.09 3.17 1.16
N LYS A 91 -23.73 3.46 0.04
CA LYS A 91 -25.08 4.01 -0.02
C LYS A 91 -26.09 2.87 0.00
N ILE A 92 -27.21 3.09 0.69
CA ILE A 92 -28.26 2.08 0.90
C ILE A 92 -29.61 2.70 0.52
N LEU A 93 -30.35 2.02 -0.36
CA LEU A 93 -31.72 2.38 -0.70
C LEU A 93 -32.65 1.20 -0.39
N THR A 94 -33.60 1.40 0.51
CA THR A 94 -34.55 0.37 0.93
C THR A 94 -35.93 0.63 0.36
N ASN A 95 -36.54 -0.40 -0.23
CA ASN A 95 -37.94 -0.39 -0.62
C ASN A 95 -38.78 -1.01 0.52
N PRO A 96 -39.59 -0.22 1.24
CA PRO A 96 -40.35 -0.72 2.38
C PRO A 96 -41.47 -1.68 1.95
N ASN A 97 -42.04 -1.50 0.76
CA ASN A 97 -43.14 -2.33 0.26
C ASN A 97 -42.70 -3.76 -0.05
N THR A 98 -41.48 -3.92 -0.58
CA THR A 98 -40.94 -5.25 -0.92
C THR A 98 -40.00 -5.81 0.14
N ARG A 99 -39.68 -5.02 1.19
CA ARG A 99 -38.65 -5.34 2.20
C ARG A 99 -37.32 -5.74 1.57
N GLN A 100 -36.95 -5.04 0.51
CA GLN A 100 -35.69 -5.24 -0.21
C GLN A 100 -34.81 -4.00 -0.08
N THR A 101 -33.50 -4.20 -0.24
CA THR A 101 -32.54 -3.10 -0.27
C THR A 101 -31.60 -3.22 -1.46
N CYS A 102 -31.05 -2.08 -1.86
CA CYS A 102 -30.05 -1.93 -2.89
C CYS A 102 -28.84 -1.23 -2.26
N LEU A 103 -27.63 -1.65 -2.65
CA LEU A 103 -26.37 -1.14 -2.10
C LEU A 103 -25.47 -0.70 -3.24
N TRP A 104 -24.70 0.37 -3.06
CA TRP A 104 -23.63 0.73 -3.97
C TRP A 104 -22.53 1.50 -3.25
N TYR A 105 -21.37 1.62 -3.87
CA TYR A 105 -20.26 2.36 -3.28
C TYR A 105 -20.51 3.86 -3.38
N GLY A 106 -20.39 4.57 -2.25
CA GLY A 106 -20.40 6.03 -2.20
C GLY A 106 -18.98 6.56 -2.34
N THR A 107 -18.18 6.36 -1.29
CA THR A 107 -16.79 6.84 -1.22
C THR A 107 -15.85 5.69 -0.87
N ILE A 108 -14.71 5.62 -1.56
CA ILE A 108 -13.58 4.76 -1.18
C ILE A 108 -12.37 5.65 -0.98
N ASP A 109 -11.93 5.76 0.26
CA ASP A 109 -10.81 6.60 0.67
C ASP A 109 -9.67 5.70 1.15
N VAL A 110 -8.53 5.76 0.46
CA VAL A 110 -7.33 5.02 0.83
C VAL A 110 -6.16 6.00 0.96
N ARG A 111 -5.58 6.02 2.16
CA ARG A 111 -4.51 6.95 2.53
C ARG A 111 -3.30 6.19 3.03
N ILE A 112 -2.12 6.62 2.60
CA ILE A 112 -0.84 6.09 3.10
C ILE A 112 -0.15 7.22 3.84
N TYR A 113 0.05 7.04 5.14
CA TYR A 113 0.80 7.97 5.98
C TYR A 113 2.24 7.46 6.14
N SER A 114 3.19 8.37 6.07
CA SER A 114 4.63 8.13 6.27
C SER A 114 5.21 9.18 7.19
N LYS A 115 6.01 8.75 8.17
CA LYS A 115 6.79 9.64 9.04
C LYS A 115 8.28 9.27 8.95
N PRO A 116 9.02 9.87 8.01
CA PRO A 116 10.43 9.54 7.81
C PRO A 116 11.34 10.23 8.83
N VAL A 117 12.21 9.45 9.45
CA VAL A 117 13.29 9.93 10.32
C VAL A 117 14.63 9.38 9.81
N ILE A 118 15.56 10.27 9.52
CA ILE A 118 16.93 9.92 9.16
C ILE A 118 17.79 10.09 10.40
N TYR A 119 18.36 8.98 10.87
CA TYR A 119 19.39 9.04 11.90
C TYR A 119 20.76 9.15 11.24
N ILE A 120 21.61 10.04 11.73
CA ILE A 120 23.01 10.12 11.33
C ILE A 120 23.85 10.07 12.60
N ALA A 121 24.89 9.24 12.59
CA ALA A 121 25.80 9.07 13.71
C ALA A 121 26.32 10.42 14.20
N LYS A 122 26.19 10.69 15.50
CA LYS A 122 26.59 11.95 16.14
C LYS A 122 28.08 12.28 15.97
N GLU A 123 28.90 11.26 15.70
CA GLU A 123 30.33 11.42 15.40
C GLU A 123 30.59 12.15 14.08
N PHE A 124 29.61 12.18 13.16
CA PHE A 124 29.66 12.98 11.94
C PHE A 124 28.92 14.28 12.18
N GLU A 125 29.65 15.37 12.37
CA GLU A 125 29.07 16.68 12.67
C GLU A 125 28.32 17.25 11.45
N PRO A 126 27.17 17.92 11.64
CA PRO A 126 26.44 18.56 10.56
C PRO A 126 27.31 19.49 9.71
N GLY A 127 27.16 19.41 8.38
CA GLY A 127 27.93 20.22 7.43
C GLY A 127 29.29 19.63 7.01
N THR A 128 29.72 18.54 7.65
CA THR A 128 30.96 17.83 7.26
C THR A 128 30.77 16.95 6.03
N CYS A 129 31.88 16.56 5.38
CA CYS A 129 31.84 15.68 4.22
C CYS A 129 31.18 14.33 4.54
N HIS A 130 31.55 13.71 5.67
CA HIS A 130 30.98 12.44 6.11
C HIS A 130 29.47 12.54 6.36
N TYR A 131 29.03 13.59 7.04
CA TYR A 131 27.60 13.82 7.28
C TYR A 131 26.82 13.95 5.98
N GLN A 132 27.32 14.72 5.03
CA GLN A 132 26.65 14.93 3.74
C GLN A 132 26.56 13.64 2.93
N GLU A 133 27.62 12.83 2.92
CA GLU A 133 27.60 11.54 2.21
C GLU A 133 26.61 10.56 2.82
N VAL A 134 26.55 10.46 4.16
CA VAL A 134 25.54 9.63 4.83
C VAL A 134 24.14 10.16 4.56
N LEU A 135 23.89 11.46 4.74
CA LEU A 135 22.59 12.06 4.48
C LEU A 135 22.14 11.79 3.03
N ARG A 136 23.05 11.93 2.07
CA ARG A 136 22.78 11.66 0.65
C ARG A 136 22.32 10.21 0.45
N HIS A 137 23.01 9.23 1.03
CA HIS A 137 22.62 7.82 0.99
C HIS A 137 21.25 7.58 1.63
N GLU A 138 21.03 8.10 2.84
CA GLU A 138 19.75 7.90 3.55
C GLU A 138 18.56 8.56 2.83
N MET A 139 18.79 9.67 2.12
CA MET A 139 17.77 10.32 1.30
C MET A 139 17.38 9.51 0.05
N GLU A 140 18.25 8.62 -0.46
CA GLU A 140 17.90 7.71 -1.55
C GLU A 140 16.79 6.73 -1.11
N HIS A 141 16.85 6.25 0.14
CA HIS A 141 15.82 5.39 0.71
C HIS A 141 14.45 6.09 0.75
N ILE A 142 14.41 7.34 1.20
CA ILE A 142 13.18 8.16 1.23
C ILE A 142 12.63 8.40 -0.18
N THR A 143 13.51 8.68 -1.14
CA THR A 143 13.13 8.90 -2.53
C THR A 143 12.44 7.67 -3.12
N VAL A 144 13.01 6.47 -2.92
CA VAL A 144 12.41 5.21 -3.38
C VAL A 144 11.03 4.99 -2.76
N ASP A 145 10.83 5.32 -1.49
CA ASP A 145 9.54 5.14 -0.84
C ASP A 145 8.46 6.05 -1.40
N ARG A 146 8.79 7.32 -1.67
CA ARG A 146 7.89 8.26 -2.33
C ARG A 146 7.49 7.76 -3.71
N GLU A 147 8.45 7.33 -4.51
CA GLU A 147 8.20 6.78 -5.85
C GLU A 147 7.30 5.56 -5.82
N VAL A 148 7.61 4.58 -4.97
CA VAL A 148 6.85 3.34 -4.86
C VAL A 148 5.43 3.63 -4.35
N THR A 149 5.29 4.47 -3.32
CA THR A 149 3.97 4.86 -2.79
C THR A 149 3.11 5.50 -3.87
N ASN A 150 3.64 6.49 -4.59
CA ASN A 150 2.92 7.18 -5.67
C ASN A 150 2.52 6.22 -6.79
N LYS A 151 3.44 5.35 -7.21
CA LYS A 151 3.17 4.32 -8.23
C LYS A 151 2.00 3.43 -7.81
N TYR A 152 2.02 2.90 -6.59
CA TYR A 152 1.02 1.93 -6.15
C TYR A 152 -0.32 2.54 -5.80
N LEU A 153 -0.38 3.82 -5.40
CA LEU A 153 -1.64 4.56 -5.33
C LEU A 153 -2.29 4.68 -6.72
N GLY A 154 -1.52 4.96 -7.77
CA GLY A 154 -2.01 4.98 -9.15
C GLY A 154 -2.51 3.61 -9.65
N ILE A 155 -1.79 2.53 -9.32
CA ILE A 155 -2.21 1.15 -9.62
C ILE A 155 -3.52 0.81 -8.90
N LEU A 156 -3.62 1.15 -7.61
CA LEU A 156 -4.81 0.90 -6.81
C LEU A 156 -6.03 1.63 -7.40
N ALA A 157 -5.87 2.91 -7.75
CA ALA A 157 -6.91 3.71 -8.38
C ALA A 157 -7.43 3.06 -9.67
N THR A 158 -6.51 2.62 -10.54
CA THR A 158 -6.87 1.94 -11.78
C THR A 158 -7.60 0.63 -11.52
N ARG A 159 -7.11 -0.21 -10.61
CA ARG A 159 -7.75 -1.50 -10.28
C ARG A 159 -9.14 -1.32 -9.68
N LEU A 160 -9.32 -0.35 -8.79
CA LEU A 160 -10.64 -0.07 -8.21
C LEU A 160 -11.61 0.45 -9.28
N ARG A 161 -11.21 1.40 -10.13
CA ARG A 161 -12.06 1.86 -11.26
C ARG A 161 -12.49 0.70 -12.15
N GLN A 162 -11.56 -0.17 -12.55
CA GLN A 162 -11.87 -1.34 -13.38
C GLN A 162 -12.84 -2.31 -12.70
N LYS A 163 -12.68 -2.54 -11.38
CA LYS A 163 -13.54 -3.47 -10.64
C LYS A 163 -14.91 -2.92 -10.28
N LEU A 164 -15.09 -1.60 -10.31
CA LEU A 164 -16.33 -0.91 -9.97
C LEU A 164 -17.11 -0.46 -11.21
N GLY A 165 -16.44 -0.15 -12.32
CA GLY A 165 -17.08 0.35 -13.54
C GLY A 165 -18.08 -0.61 -14.20
N SER A 166 -18.06 -1.91 -13.83
CA SER A 166 -19.01 -2.90 -14.35
C SER A 166 -20.21 -3.17 -13.44
N GLU A 167 -20.23 -2.65 -12.21
CA GLU A 167 -21.24 -2.96 -11.19
C GLU A 167 -21.65 -1.67 -10.47
N THR A 168 -22.64 -0.96 -11.01
CA THR A 168 -23.09 0.31 -10.43
C THR A 168 -23.91 0.10 -9.16
N ALA A 169 -24.68 -0.99 -9.08
CA ALA A 169 -25.48 -1.32 -7.89
C ALA A 169 -25.52 -2.83 -7.60
N TYR A 170 -25.61 -3.17 -6.32
CA TYR A 170 -25.75 -4.51 -5.78
C TYR A 170 -27.16 -4.70 -5.19
N GLY A 171 -27.98 -5.50 -5.86
CA GLY A 171 -29.34 -5.81 -5.46
C GLY A 171 -30.31 -5.84 -6.64
N PRO A 172 -31.64 -5.82 -6.37
CA PRO A 172 -32.27 -5.79 -5.04
C PRO A 172 -32.00 -7.09 -4.24
N ILE A 173 -31.72 -6.97 -2.95
CA ILE A 173 -31.57 -8.09 -2.01
C ILE A 173 -32.61 -8.00 -0.88
N ARG A 174 -32.86 -9.09 -0.14
CA ARG A 174 -33.76 -9.03 1.03
C ARG A 174 -33.16 -8.14 2.11
N LEU A 175 -33.98 -7.35 2.80
CA LEU A 175 -33.52 -6.47 3.89
C LEU A 175 -32.78 -7.26 4.99
N SER A 176 -33.18 -8.51 5.26
CA SER A 176 -32.47 -9.39 6.20
C SER A 176 -31.03 -9.73 5.81
N GLN A 177 -30.66 -9.58 4.53
CA GLN A 177 -29.32 -9.84 4.01
C GLN A 177 -28.42 -8.60 4.04
N GLN A 178 -28.97 -7.41 4.31
CA GLN A 178 -28.26 -6.12 4.21
C GLN A 178 -26.89 -6.13 4.89
N ASN A 179 -26.83 -6.49 6.17
CA ASN A 179 -25.58 -6.45 6.93
C ASN A 179 -24.53 -7.41 6.35
N SER A 180 -24.94 -8.62 5.95
CA SER A 180 -24.03 -9.60 5.34
C SER A 180 -23.50 -9.12 3.98
N SER A 181 -24.34 -8.42 3.21
CA SER A 181 -23.97 -7.85 1.93
C SER A 181 -23.06 -6.63 2.06
N VAL A 182 -23.30 -5.76 3.05
CA VAL A 182 -22.41 -4.64 3.41
C VAL A 182 -21.01 -5.17 3.73
N GLN A 183 -20.91 -6.15 4.63
CA GLN A 183 -19.61 -6.75 4.98
C GLN A 183 -18.93 -7.45 3.79
N LYS A 184 -19.72 -8.05 2.88
CA LYS A 184 -19.17 -8.67 1.66
C LYS A 184 -18.56 -7.62 0.73
N LEU A 185 -19.26 -6.50 0.52
CA LEU A 185 -18.77 -5.40 -0.32
C LEU A 185 -17.54 -4.72 0.28
N GLN A 186 -17.54 -4.46 1.60
CA GLN A 186 -16.36 -3.92 2.29
C GLN A 186 -15.14 -4.85 2.15
N ARG A 187 -15.29 -6.15 2.41
CA ARG A 187 -14.20 -7.14 2.26
C ARG A 187 -13.66 -7.23 0.84
N ARG A 188 -14.49 -6.99 -0.17
CA ARG A 188 -14.04 -6.95 -1.58
C ARG A 188 -13.03 -5.82 -1.79
N ILE A 189 -13.33 -4.62 -1.29
CA ILE A 189 -12.41 -3.47 -1.39
C ILE A 189 -11.13 -3.73 -0.59
N GLU A 190 -11.27 -4.18 0.66
CA GLU A 190 -10.11 -4.51 1.49
C GLU A 190 -9.19 -5.54 0.82
N SER A 191 -9.76 -6.54 0.14
CA SER A 191 -8.96 -7.55 -0.55
C SER A 191 -8.12 -6.96 -1.68
N ILE A 192 -8.69 -6.05 -2.47
CA ILE A 192 -7.97 -5.34 -3.54
C ILE A 192 -6.86 -4.49 -2.94
N VAL A 193 -7.17 -3.73 -1.89
CA VAL A 193 -6.19 -2.88 -1.20
C VAL A 193 -5.04 -3.71 -0.61
N ARG A 194 -5.35 -4.84 0.05
CA ARG A 194 -4.34 -5.75 0.62
C ARG A 194 -3.41 -6.31 -0.45
N GLU A 195 -3.95 -6.79 -1.58
CA GLU A 195 -3.13 -7.35 -2.66
C GLU A 195 -2.17 -6.30 -3.25
N VAL A 196 -2.69 -5.11 -3.56
CA VAL A 196 -1.86 -4.02 -4.09
C VAL A 196 -0.81 -3.58 -3.08
N SER A 197 -1.16 -3.50 -1.79
CA SER A 197 -0.23 -3.12 -0.72
C SER A 197 0.86 -4.18 -0.51
N ALA A 198 0.55 -5.47 -0.66
CA ALA A 198 1.55 -6.54 -0.59
C ALA A 198 2.58 -6.42 -1.73
N ASN A 199 2.12 -6.13 -2.96
CA ASN A 199 3.00 -5.89 -4.10
C ASN A 199 3.84 -4.61 -3.92
N MET A 200 3.24 -3.55 -3.37
CA MET A 200 3.94 -2.31 -3.01
C MET A 200 5.09 -2.61 -2.05
N LYS A 201 4.81 -3.37 -0.99
CA LYS A 201 5.83 -3.78 -0.02
C LYS A 201 6.94 -4.59 -0.68
N ALA A 202 6.61 -5.58 -1.50
CA ALA A 202 7.60 -6.42 -2.15
C ALA A 202 8.52 -5.63 -3.08
N GLU A 203 7.97 -4.73 -3.91
CA GLU A 203 8.77 -3.87 -4.77
C GLU A 203 9.63 -2.88 -3.98
N ARG A 204 9.06 -2.27 -2.93
CA ARG A 204 9.80 -1.41 -2.01
C ARG A 204 10.99 -2.16 -1.44
N ASP A 205 10.78 -3.29 -0.76
CA ASP A 205 11.85 -4.08 -0.14
C ASP A 205 12.95 -4.44 -1.17
N ALA A 206 12.57 -4.80 -2.39
CA ALA A 206 13.50 -5.09 -3.46
C ALA A 206 14.33 -3.86 -3.90
N ARG A 207 13.72 -2.68 -4.03
CA ARG A 207 14.43 -1.45 -4.38
C ARG A 207 15.32 -0.96 -3.23
N GLN A 208 14.83 -1.03 -2.00
CA GLN A 208 15.57 -0.67 -0.79
C GLN A 208 16.85 -1.52 -0.67
N SER A 209 16.78 -2.83 -0.95
CA SER A 209 17.97 -3.71 -0.96
C SER A 209 19.01 -3.39 -2.05
N LYS A 210 18.62 -2.67 -3.12
CA LYS A 210 19.57 -2.26 -4.16
C LYS A 210 20.38 -1.04 -3.73
N ILE A 211 19.78 -0.15 -2.95
CA ILE A 211 20.48 0.98 -2.31
C ILE A 211 21.53 0.43 -1.35
N ASP A 212 21.13 -0.51 -0.48
CA ASP A 212 22.03 -1.21 0.44
C ASP A 212 22.77 -2.39 -0.21
N SER A 213 23.21 -2.23 -1.46
CA SER A 213 24.02 -3.25 -2.14
C SER A 213 25.49 -3.12 -1.79
N LEU A 214 26.25 -4.23 -1.90
CA LEU A 214 27.70 -4.25 -1.66
C LEU A 214 28.42 -3.15 -2.46
N GLY A 215 28.13 -3.03 -3.75
CA GLY A 215 28.74 -2.00 -4.59
C GLY A 215 28.38 -0.57 -4.17
N SER A 216 27.22 -0.35 -3.52
CA SER A 216 26.88 0.96 -2.95
C SER A 216 27.75 1.29 -1.75
N TYR A 217 27.87 0.34 -0.80
CA TYR A 217 28.74 0.48 0.37
C TYR A 217 30.21 0.65 -0.02
N GLU A 218 30.71 -0.08 -1.02
CA GLU A 218 32.08 0.07 -1.52
C GLU A 218 32.32 1.46 -2.13
N ARG A 219 31.35 1.97 -2.91
CA ARG A 219 31.45 3.33 -3.45
C ARG A 219 31.46 4.39 -2.36
N SER A 220 30.53 4.31 -1.40
CA SER A 220 30.43 5.28 -0.31
C SER A 220 31.67 5.21 0.60
N SER A 221 32.11 4.01 0.97
CA SER A 221 33.31 3.80 1.79
C SER A 221 34.57 4.34 1.13
N ARG A 222 34.73 4.09 -0.19
CA ARG A 222 35.85 4.66 -0.96
C ARG A 222 35.79 6.17 -1.02
N PHE A 223 34.61 6.75 -1.27
CA PHE A 223 34.45 8.21 -1.28
C PHE A 223 34.79 8.81 0.09
N MET A 224 34.33 8.20 1.18
CA MET A 224 34.68 8.60 2.53
C MET A 224 36.19 8.55 2.76
N ALA A 225 36.86 7.45 2.41
CA ALA A 225 38.29 7.28 2.62
C ALA A 225 39.15 8.24 1.75
N GLU A 226 38.82 8.37 0.47
CA GLU A 226 39.65 9.14 -0.48
C GLU A 226 39.37 10.65 -0.42
N THR A 227 38.16 11.05 -0.01
CA THR A 227 37.72 12.46 -0.05
C THR A 227 37.42 12.99 1.35
N CYS A 228 36.49 12.36 2.08
CA CYS A 228 36.04 12.92 3.35
C CYS A 228 37.09 12.84 4.45
N ASP A 229 37.82 11.73 4.57
CA ASP A 229 38.89 11.56 5.56
C ASP A 229 40.02 12.57 5.33
N ARG A 230 40.32 12.94 4.08
CA ARG A 230 41.30 13.99 3.76
C ARG A 230 40.80 15.39 4.12
N ARG A 231 39.50 15.66 3.95
CA ARG A 231 38.89 16.96 4.27
C ARG A 231 38.68 17.15 5.77
N ASN A 232 38.41 16.07 6.50
CA ASN A 232 38.08 16.07 7.92
C ASN A 232 38.87 14.95 8.66
N PRO A 233 40.21 15.06 8.76
CA PRO A 233 41.05 13.99 9.31
C PRO A 233 40.77 13.69 10.78
N ASP A 234 40.39 14.69 11.58
CA ASP A 234 40.06 14.50 13.00
C ASP A 234 38.80 13.63 13.16
N ILE A 235 37.81 13.76 12.27
CA ILE A 235 36.59 12.94 12.28
C ILE A 235 36.93 11.50 11.92
N ALA A 236 37.77 11.29 10.90
CA ALA A 236 38.24 9.97 10.51
C ALA A 236 38.99 9.28 11.66
N GLN A 237 39.91 10.01 12.33
CA GLN A 237 40.66 9.49 13.46
C GLN A 237 39.73 9.10 14.63
N LYS A 238 38.73 9.94 14.96
CA LYS A 238 37.73 9.64 15.99
C LYS A 238 36.92 8.39 15.63
N ARG A 239 36.39 8.30 14.41
CA ARG A 239 35.68 7.12 13.88
C ARG A 239 36.52 5.86 14.07
N ASP A 240 37.75 5.86 13.59
CA ASP A 240 38.64 4.69 13.60
C ASP A 240 39.05 4.29 15.01
N ALA A 241 39.20 5.26 15.92
CA ALA A 241 39.48 4.98 17.33
C ALA A 241 38.31 4.23 18.00
N ILE A 242 37.07 4.65 17.73
CA ILE A 242 35.89 4.02 18.32
C ILE A 242 35.63 2.65 17.68
N LEU A 243 35.76 2.52 16.35
CA LEU A 243 35.63 1.23 15.65
C LEU A 243 36.63 0.19 16.19
N ARG A 244 37.90 0.58 16.37
CA ARG A 244 38.93 -0.29 16.98
C ARG A 244 38.58 -0.74 18.40
N ARG A 245 37.88 0.09 19.17
CA ARG A 245 37.43 -0.26 20.53
C ARG A 245 36.24 -1.21 20.50
N TYR A 246 35.37 -1.07 19.51
CA TYR A 246 34.16 -1.86 19.36
C TYR A 246 34.41 -3.27 18.78
N MET A 247 35.45 -3.42 17.95
CA MET A 247 35.83 -4.70 17.33
C MET A 247 36.72 -5.60 18.22
N ARG A 248 37.10 -5.14 19.42
CA ARG A 248 37.82 -5.93 20.42
C ARG A 248 36.84 -6.53 21.41
#